data_AF-A0A7U0KS74-F1
#
_entry.id   AF-A0A7U0KS74-F1
#
_cell.length_a   1.000
_cell.length_b   1.000
_cell.length_c   1.000
_cell.angle_alpha   90.00
_cell.angle_beta   90.00
_cell.angle_gamma   90.00
#
_symmetry.space_group_name_H-M   'P 1'
#
loop_
_entity.id
_entity.type
_entity.pdbx_description
1 polymer ?
#
loop_
_entity_poly.entity_id
_entity_poly.type
_entity_poly.pdbx_seq_one_letter_code
_entity_poly.pdbx_strand_id
1 'polypeptide(L)'
;MNKNCHFQAKMTKRLTNTKKMNKNCHFQAKMTKRLTNTKKMNKNCHFQAKMTKRLTNTKKMNKNCHFQAKMTKRLTNTKKMNKNCHFQAKMTKRLTNTKKMNKNCHFQAKMTKRLRNTKKMNKNCHFQAKMTKRLRNTKKMNKNCHFQAKMTKRLTNTKKMNKNCHFQAKMTKRLRNTKKMNKNCHFQAKMTKRLTNTKKMNKNCHFQAKMTKRLTNTKKMNKNCHF
;
A
#
# COMPACT_ATOMS: atom_id res chain seq x y z
N MET A 1 2.29 4.86 -34.25
CA MET A 1 3.64 4.46 -33.78
C MET A 1 3.60 3.53 -32.56
N ASN A 2 4.08 2.30 -32.76
CA ASN A 2 3.80 1.13 -31.91
C ASN A 2 5.07 0.58 -31.24
N LYS A 3 5.93 1.44 -30.68
CA LYS A 3 7.27 1.06 -30.17
C LYS A 3 7.26 0.71 -28.67
N ASN A 4 7.97 -0.37 -28.32
CA ASN A 4 8.40 -0.62 -26.95
C ASN A 4 9.48 0.40 -26.57
N CYS A 5 9.64 0.68 -25.27
CA CYS A 5 10.67 1.59 -24.81
C CYS A 5 11.50 0.98 -23.67
N HIS A 6 12.82 1.03 -23.84
CA HIS A 6 13.78 0.73 -22.80
C HIS A 6 14.52 2.01 -22.44
N PHE A 7 14.70 2.25 -21.14
CA PHE A 7 15.47 3.38 -20.63
C PHE A 7 16.33 2.91 -19.46
N GLN A 8 17.62 3.25 -19.52
CA GLN A 8 18.58 2.92 -18.49
C GLN A 8 19.45 4.12 -18.17
N ALA A 9 19.60 4.42 -16.88
CA ALA A 9 20.57 5.39 -16.38
C ALA A 9 21.42 4.77 -15.26
N LYS A 10 22.74 4.93 -15.35
CA LYS A 10 23.69 4.43 -14.33
C LYS A 10 23.86 5.45 -13.19
N MET A 11 24.42 6.64 -13.47
CA MET A 11 24.65 7.69 -12.47
C MET A 11 24.10 9.03 -12.96
N THR A 12 23.19 9.64 -12.20
CA THR A 12 22.59 10.93 -12.57
C THR A 12 22.30 11.82 -11.36
N LYS A 13 22.62 13.11 -11.45
CA LYS A 13 22.20 14.10 -10.44
C LYS A 13 20.69 14.34 -10.53
N ARG A 14 20.19 14.55 -11.75
CA ARG A 14 18.76 14.68 -12.06
C ARG A 14 18.41 13.78 -13.23
N LEU A 15 17.27 13.11 -13.14
CA LEU A 15 16.72 12.31 -14.21
C LEU A 15 15.21 12.53 -14.27
N THR A 16 14.74 13.10 -15.37
CA THR A 16 13.33 13.31 -15.65
C THR A 16 12.96 12.48 -16.88
N ASN A 17 11.90 11.68 -16.79
CA ASN A 17 11.38 10.93 -17.91
C ASN A 17 9.86 11.11 -18.00
N THR A 18 9.40 11.75 -19.06
CA THR A 18 7.97 11.99 -19.32
C THR A 18 7.60 11.38 -20.66
N LYS A 19 6.72 10.37 -20.67
CA LYS A 19 6.33 9.65 -21.90
C LYS A 19 4.82 9.37 -21.98
N LYS A 20 4.28 9.49 -23.21
CA LYS A 20 2.99 8.91 -23.62
C LYS A 20 3.28 7.77 -24.60
N MET A 21 2.83 6.55 -24.33
CA MET A 21 3.13 5.38 -25.18
C MET A 21 2.00 4.33 -25.15
N ASN A 22 1.83 3.60 -26.26
CA ASN A 22 0.74 2.62 -26.37
C ASN A 22 1.12 1.18 -25.99
N LYS A 23 2.41 0.80 -26.01
CA LYS A 23 2.88 -0.57 -25.68
C LYS A 23 3.65 -0.65 -24.34
N ASN A 24 4.78 -1.37 -24.32
CA ASN A 24 5.51 -1.74 -23.13
C ASN A 24 6.65 -0.77 -22.85
N CYS A 25 6.95 -0.55 -21.57
CA CYS A 25 8.12 0.23 -21.21
C CYS A 25 8.84 -0.27 -19.96
N HIS A 26 10.15 -0.41 -20.11
CA HIS A 26 11.11 -0.73 -19.05
C HIS A 26 11.91 0.51 -18.71
N PHE A 27 12.00 0.82 -17.42
CA PHE A 27 12.79 1.93 -16.92
C PHE A 27 13.64 1.47 -15.74
N GLN A 28 14.94 1.73 -15.83
CA GLN A 28 15.90 1.38 -14.81
C GLN A 28 16.81 2.55 -14.49
N ALA A 29 16.96 2.85 -13.20
CA ALA A 29 17.95 3.79 -12.69
C ALA A 29 18.73 3.18 -11.53
N LYS A 30 20.07 3.23 -11.58
CA LYS A 30 20.93 2.68 -10.51
C LYS A 30 21.15 3.72 -9.40
N MET A 31 21.83 4.83 -9.69
CA MET A 31 22.17 5.86 -8.72
C MET A 31 21.65 7.23 -9.16
N THR A 32 20.73 7.80 -8.38
CA THR A 32 20.13 9.09 -8.74
C THR A 32 19.87 9.99 -7.53
N LYS A 33 20.27 11.27 -7.56
CA LYS A 33 19.92 12.21 -6.48
C LYS A 33 18.43 12.60 -6.57
N ARG A 34 17.93 12.94 -7.76
CA ARG A 34 16.52 13.26 -8.02
C ARG A 34 16.00 12.55 -9.27
N LEU A 35 14.98 11.72 -9.10
CA LEU A 35 14.34 10.99 -10.19
C LEU A 35 12.85 11.29 -10.27
N THR A 36 12.40 11.78 -11.41
CA THR A 36 11.00 12.02 -11.73
C THR A 36 10.62 11.19 -12.95
N ASN A 37 9.62 10.31 -12.81
CA ASN A 37 9.13 9.52 -13.92
C ASN A 37 7.61 9.64 -14.04
N THR A 38 7.15 10.23 -15.13
CA THR A 38 5.74 10.50 -15.42
C THR A 38 5.32 9.78 -16.69
N LYS A 39 4.39 8.82 -16.60
CA LYS A 39 3.96 8.02 -17.77
C LYS A 39 2.45 7.97 -17.93
N LYS A 40 1.97 8.14 -19.16
CA LYS A 40 0.62 7.77 -19.59
C LYS A 40 0.74 6.60 -20.58
N MET A 41 0.21 5.41 -20.26
CA MET A 41 0.41 4.24 -21.14
C MET A 41 -0.74 3.23 -21.17
N ASN A 42 -0.94 2.56 -22.31
CA ASN A 42 -2.03 1.60 -22.47
C ASN A 42 -1.69 0.18 -21.97
N LYS A 43 -0.48 -0.36 -22.23
CA LYS A 43 -0.13 -1.74 -21.85
C LYS A 43 0.68 -1.83 -20.55
N ASN A 44 1.97 -2.18 -20.63
CA ASN A 44 2.74 -2.64 -19.48
C ASN A 44 3.87 -1.68 -19.10
N CYS A 45 4.15 -1.56 -17.80
CA CYS A 45 5.29 -0.80 -17.32
C CYS A 45 6.07 -1.48 -16.21
N HIS A 46 7.37 -1.63 -16.43
CA HIS A 46 8.33 -2.03 -15.42
C HIS A 46 9.17 -0.82 -15.04
N PHE A 47 9.27 -0.56 -13.74
CA PHE A 47 10.08 0.52 -13.19
C PHE A 47 10.91 -0.02 -12.04
N GLN A 48 12.23 0.19 -12.14
CA GLN A 48 13.17 -0.19 -11.11
C GLN A 48 14.09 0.98 -10.77
N ALA A 49 14.24 1.28 -9.48
CA ALA A 49 15.25 2.19 -8.97
C ALA A 49 16.02 1.54 -7.81
N LYS A 50 17.35 1.58 -7.86
CA LYS A 50 18.19 0.98 -6.81
C LYS A 50 18.49 1.95 -5.68
N MET A 51 19.23 3.03 -5.94
CA MET A 51 19.66 4.02 -4.96
C MET A 51 19.15 5.40 -5.36
N THR A 52 18.26 5.99 -4.55
CA THR A 52 17.70 7.30 -4.86
C THR A 52 17.48 8.17 -3.63
N LYS A 53 17.95 9.43 -3.65
CA LYS A 53 17.64 10.38 -2.56
C LYS A 53 16.18 10.83 -2.63
N ARG A 54 15.68 11.20 -3.80
CA ARG A 54 14.26 11.57 -4.04
C ARG A 54 13.73 10.89 -5.30
N LEU A 55 12.67 10.11 -5.16
CA LEU A 55 12.02 9.44 -6.28
C LEU A 55 10.52 9.78 -6.32
N THR A 56 10.08 10.35 -7.44
CA THR A 56 8.68 10.62 -7.75
C THR A 56 8.28 9.81 -8.97
N ASN A 57 7.29 8.94 -8.83
CA ASN A 57 6.76 8.16 -9.95
C ASN A 57 5.24 8.35 -10.06
N THR A 58 4.80 8.92 -11.18
CA THR A 58 3.40 9.19 -11.48
C THR A 58 2.99 8.43 -12.73
N LYS A 59 1.97 7.57 -12.62
CA LYS A 59 1.51 6.76 -13.76
C LYS A 59 -0.01 6.82 -13.93
N LYS A 60 -0.48 7.01 -15.17
CA LYS A 60 -1.85 6.73 -15.60
C LYS A 60 -1.80 5.58 -16.62
N MET A 61 -2.39 4.41 -16.32
CA MET A 61 -2.26 3.25 -17.22
C MET A 61 -3.45 2.30 -17.27
N ASN A 62 -3.66 1.61 -18.40
CA ASN A 62 -4.80 0.71 -18.56
C ASN A 62 -4.51 -0.73 -18.07
N LYS A 63 -3.39 -1.36 -18.44
CA LYS A 63 -3.11 -2.76 -18.05
C LYS A 63 -2.24 -2.90 -16.79
N ASN A 64 -0.93 -3.14 -16.93
CA ASN A 64 -0.11 -3.68 -15.83
C ASN A 64 1.04 -2.75 -15.42
N CYS A 65 1.32 -2.70 -14.11
CA CYS A 65 2.48 -2.00 -13.58
C CYS A 65 3.25 -2.78 -12.53
N HIS A 66 4.54 -2.93 -12.77
CA HIS A 66 5.52 -3.34 -11.78
C HIS A 66 6.37 -2.13 -11.39
N PHE A 67 6.50 -1.94 -10.08
CA PHE A 67 7.33 -0.89 -9.52
C PHE A 67 8.15 -1.46 -8.37
N GLN A 68 9.47 -1.28 -8.45
CA GLN A 68 10.40 -1.71 -7.42
C GLN A 68 11.36 -0.56 -7.08
N ALA A 69 11.51 -0.29 -5.78
CA ALA A 69 12.53 0.61 -5.25
C ALA A 69 13.30 -0.09 -4.12
N LYS A 70 14.64 -0.07 -4.16
CA LYS A 70 15.46 -0.74 -3.14
C LYS A 70 15.82 0.19 -1.98
N MET A 71 16.67 1.18 -2.22
CA MET A 71 17.17 2.13 -1.21
C MET A 71 16.72 3.54 -1.58
N THR A 72 15.82 4.11 -0.78
CA THR A 72 15.26 5.44 -1.09
C THR A 72 15.07 6.30 0.16
N LYS A 73 15.59 7.53 0.17
CA LYS A 73 15.34 8.45 1.30
C LYS A 73 13.90 8.98 1.26
N ARG A 74 13.39 9.40 0.10
CA ARG A 74 12.00 9.83 -0.10
C ARG A 74 11.41 9.23 -1.37
N LEU A 75 10.32 8.48 -1.22
CA LEU A 75 9.61 7.82 -2.30
C LEU A 75 8.15 8.27 -2.34
N THR A 76 7.75 8.90 -3.44
CA THR A 76 6.36 9.24 -3.75
C THR A 76 5.93 8.46 -4.98
N ASN A 77 4.89 7.63 -4.85
CA ASN A 77 4.33 6.89 -5.97
C ASN A 77 2.82 7.12 -6.08
N THR A 78 2.40 7.69 -7.20
CA THR A 78 1.00 8.01 -7.51
C THR A 78 0.57 7.25 -8.75
N LYS A 79 -0.48 6.42 -8.65
CA LYS A 79 -0.97 5.63 -9.78
C LYS A 79 -2.49 5.74 -9.94
N LYS A 80 -2.95 5.95 -11.18
CA LYS A 80 -4.34 5.75 -11.61
C LYS A 80 -4.34 4.60 -12.64
N MET A 81 -4.98 3.47 -12.36
CA MET A 81 -4.90 2.32 -13.28
C MET A 81 -6.14 1.42 -13.34
N ASN A 82 -6.40 0.77 -14.48
CA ASN A 82 -7.59 -0.08 -14.64
C ASN A 82 -7.35 -1.53 -14.17
N LYS A 83 -6.27 -2.21 -14.58
CA LYS A 83 -6.05 -3.63 -14.21
C LYS A 83 -5.14 -3.83 -12.98
N ASN A 84 -3.83 -4.08 -13.16
CA ASN A 84 -3.01 -4.69 -12.11
C ASN A 84 -1.81 -3.84 -11.70
N CYS A 85 -1.50 -3.85 -10.40
CA CYS A 85 -0.37 -3.13 -9.83
C CYS A 85 0.41 -3.94 -8.80
N HIS A 86 1.70 -4.14 -9.08
CA HIS A 86 2.67 -4.60 -8.11
C HIS A 86 3.56 -3.42 -7.69
N PHE A 87 3.70 -3.24 -6.38
CA PHE A 87 4.58 -2.25 -5.78
C PHE A 87 5.39 -2.90 -4.68
N GLN A 88 6.71 -2.78 -4.77
CA GLN A 88 7.65 -3.25 -3.76
C GLN A 88 8.63 -2.14 -3.38
N ALA A 89 8.78 -1.90 -2.09
CA ALA A 89 9.84 -1.06 -1.52
C ALA A 89 10.59 -1.81 -0.43
N LYS A 90 11.93 -1.83 -0.48
CA LYS A 90 12.74 -2.56 0.52
C LYS A 90 13.17 -1.68 1.69
N MET A 91 13.98 -0.66 1.45
CA MET A 91 14.56 0.24 2.45
C MET A 91 14.17 1.67 2.15
N THR A 92 13.28 2.25 2.97
CA THR A 92 12.78 3.60 2.71
C THR A 92 12.63 4.44 3.98
N LYS A 93 13.19 5.65 4.01
CA LYS A 93 13.00 6.55 5.17
C LYS A 93 11.57 7.12 5.16
N ARG A 94 11.08 7.60 4.01
CA ARG A 94 9.71 8.09 3.84
C ARG A 94 9.08 7.55 2.56
N LEU A 95 7.97 6.83 2.70
CA LEU A 95 7.21 6.26 1.60
C LEU A 95 5.77 6.77 1.62
N THR A 96 5.38 7.46 0.55
CA THR A 96 4.00 7.85 0.27
C THR A 96 3.54 7.12 -0.99
N ASN A 97 2.48 6.32 -0.86
CA ASN A 97 1.89 5.62 -1.99
C ASN A 97 0.39 5.91 -2.08
N THR A 98 -0.03 6.48 -3.22
CA THR A 98 -1.42 6.82 -3.51
C THR A 98 -1.87 6.08 -4.76
N LYS A 99 -2.93 5.28 -4.65
CA LYS A 99 -3.48 4.51 -5.79
C LYS A 99 -4.99 4.70 -5.94
N LYS A 100 -5.44 4.94 -7.17
CA LYS A 100 -6.84 4.80 -7.60
C LYS A 100 -6.90 3.69 -8.65
N MET A 101 -7.59 2.58 -8.39
CA MET A 101 -7.56 1.43 -9.32
C MET A 101 -8.84 0.58 -9.39
N ASN A 102 -9.12 -0.03 -10.53
CA ASN A 102 -10.35 -0.83 -10.70
C ASN A 102 -10.17 -2.30 -10.26
N LYS A 103 -9.13 -3.01 -10.72
CA LYS A 103 -8.97 -4.44 -10.39
C LYS A 103 -8.05 -4.70 -9.18
N ASN A 104 -6.76 -4.99 -9.40
CA ASN A 104 -5.92 -5.65 -8.39
C ASN A 104 -4.70 -4.84 -7.96
N CYS A 105 -4.39 -4.88 -6.65
CA CYS A 105 -3.18 -4.29 -6.09
C CYS A 105 -2.45 -5.21 -5.14
N HIS A 106 -1.15 -5.37 -5.39
CA HIS A 106 -0.19 -5.86 -4.40
C HIS A 106 0.73 -4.71 -3.97
N PHE A 107 0.90 -4.57 -2.68
CA PHE A 107 1.81 -3.60 -2.08
C PHE A 107 2.61 -4.29 -0.98
N GLN A 108 3.93 -4.22 -1.09
CA GLN A 108 4.85 -4.76 -0.10
C GLN A 108 5.88 -3.69 0.30
N ALA A 109 6.06 -3.49 1.60
CA ALA A 109 7.15 -2.70 2.17
C ALA A 109 7.90 -3.52 3.22
N LYS A 110 9.23 -3.59 3.14
CA LYS A 110 10.03 -4.38 4.10
C LYS A 110 10.49 -3.55 5.30
N MET A 111 11.34 -2.55 5.10
CA MET A 111 11.93 -1.70 6.15
C MET A 111 11.59 -0.24 5.86
N THR A 112 10.76 0.38 6.70
CA THR A 112 10.31 1.75 6.47
C THR A 112 10.18 2.57 7.75
N LYS A 113 10.79 3.77 7.81
CA LYS A 113 10.63 4.63 9.00
C LYS A 113 9.25 5.28 9.04
N ARG A 114 8.77 5.82 7.91
CA ARG A 114 7.40 6.38 7.78
C ARG A 114 6.74 5.88 6.50
N LEU A 115 5.61 5.19 6.64
CA LEU A 115 4.82 4.67 5.52
C LEU A 115 3.40 5.24 5.56
N ARG A 116 3.02 5.98 4.51
CA ARG A 116 1.66 6.43 4.25
C ARG A 116 1.15 5.76 2.98
N ASN A 117 0.10 4.96 3.10
CA ASN A 117 -0.53 4.29 1.96
C ASN A 117 -2.02 4.64 1.89
N THR A 118 -2.44 5.24 0.78
CA THR A 118 -3.82 5.62 0.51
C THR A 118 -4.31 4.92 -0.75
N LYS A 119 -5.39 4.15 -0.66
CA LYS A 119 -5.96 3.43 -1.80
C LYS A 119 -7.47 3.67 -1.93
N LYS A 120 -7.93 3.95 -3.15
CA LYS A 120 -9.35 3.87 -3.57
C LYS A 120 -9.46 2.78 -4.64
N MET A 121 -10.18 1.69 -4.40
CA MET A 121 -10.22 0.57 -5.37
C MET A 121 -11.52 -0.22 -5.44
N ASN A 122 -11.84 -0.81 -6.60
CA ASN A 122 -13.10 -1.55 -6.76
C ASN A 122 -12.99 -3.03 -6.36
N LYS A 123 -11.97 -3.78 -6.84
CA LYS A 123 -11.85 -5.23 -6.55
C LYS A 123 -10.92 -5.57 -5.37
N ASN A 124 -9.64 -5.89 -5.62
CA ASN A 124 -8.81 -6.62 -4.65
C ASN A 124 -7.54 -5.89 -4.23
N CYS A 125 -7.20 -6.01 -2.94
CA CYS A 125 -6.03 -5.38 -2.34
C CYS A 125 -5.28 -6.25 -1.36
N HIS A 126 -4.02 -6.51 -1.66
CA HIS A 126 -3.06 -7.06 -0.71
C HIS A 126 -2.09 -5.97 -0.28
N PHE A 127 -1.93 -5.84 1.03
CA PHE A 127 -0.97 -4.94 1.65
C PHE A 127 -0.18 -5.70 2.70
N GLN A 128 1.15 -5.67 2.58
CA GLN A 128 2.05 -6.25 3.55
C GLN A 128 3.13 -5.23 3.96
N ALA A 129 3.32 -5.06 5.26
CA ALA A 129 4.45 -4.34 5.84
C ALA A 129 5.18 -5.21 6.85
N LYS A 130 6.51 -5.34 6.75
CA LYS A 130 7.29 -6.17 7.67
C LYS A 130 7.76 -5.39 8.90
N MET A 131 8.65 -4.43 8.72
CA MET A 131 9.24 -3.61 9.79
C MET A 131 8.96 -2.13 9.54
N THR A 132 8.19 -1.49 10.42
CA THR A 132 7.81 -0.08 10.23
C THR A 132 7.75 0.71 11.53
N LYS A 133 8.40 1.89 11.61
CA LYS A 133 8.29 2.74 12.82
C LYS A 133 6.91 3.41 12.90
N ARG A 134 6.42 4.00 11.80
CA ARG A 134 5.08 4.59 11.70
C ARG A 134 4.39 4.17 10.40
N LEU A 135 3.25 3.49 10.53
CA LEU A 135 2.43 3.02 9.41
C LEU A 135 1.03 3.64 9.48
N ARG A 136 0.68 4.43 8.47
CA ARG A 136 -0.69 4.91 8.25
C ARG A 136 -1.22 4.32 6.95
N ASN A 137 -2.29 3.53 7.05
CA ASN A 137 -2.95 2.94 5.90
C ASN A 137 -4.42 3.34 5.86
N THR A 138 -4.84 3.99 4.77
CA THR A 138 -6.23 4.40 4.52
C THR A 138 -6.73 3.73 3.25
N LYS A 139 -7.84 2.98 3.33
CA LYS A 139 -8.44 2.30 2.18
C LYS A 139 -9.94 2.60 2.08
N LYS A 140 -10.41 2.94 0.87
CA LYS A 140 -11.83 2.92 0.48
C LYS A 140 -11.99 1.87 -0.62
N MET A 141 -12.77 0.81 -0.41
CA MET A 141 -12.85 -0.29 -1.40
C MET A 141 -14.18 -1.03 -1.47
N ASN A 142 -14.56 -1.56 -2.64
CA ASN A 142 -15.85 -2.24 -2.81
C ASN A 142 -15.78 -3.74 -2.44
N LYS A 143 -14.79 -4.51 -2.94
CA LYS A 143 -14.72 -5.96 -2.68
C LYS A 143 -13.77 -6.35 -1.53
N ASN A 144 -12.53 -6.75 -1.82
CA ASN A 144 -11.72 -7.54 -0.89
C ASN A 144 -10.41 -6.85 -0.46
N CYS A 145 -10.06 -7.03 0.82
CA CYS A 145 -8.88 -6.42 1.43
C CYS A 145 -8.13 -7.35 2.37
N HIS A 146 -6.88 -7.65 2.05
CA HIS A 146 -5.94 -8.25 2.98
C HIS A 146 -4.92 -7.19 3.43
N PHE A 147 -4.75 -7.08 4.74
CA PHE A 147 -3.76 -6.23 5.37
C PHE A 147 -2.99 -7.04 6.40
N GLN A 148 -1.67 -7.07 6.25
CA GLN A 148 -0.78 -7.70 7.21
C GLN A 148 0.34 -6.73 7.61
N ALA A 149 0.56 -6.60 8.91
CA ALA A 149 1.72 -5.92 9.49
C ALA A 149 2.42 -6.83 10.50
N LYS A 150 3.74 -7.02 10.38
CA LYS A 150 4.49 -7.90 11.30
C LYS A 150 5.01 -7.15 12.54
N MET A 151 5.94 -6.22 12.36
CA MET A 151 6.57 -5.46 13.45
C MET A 151 6.36 -3.96 13.23
N THR A 152 5.57 -3.32 14.09
CA THR A 152 5.27 -1.89 13.95
C THR A 152 5.28 -1.14 15.28
N LYS A 153 5.98 0.00 15.39
CA LYS A 153 5.90 0.81 16.63
C LYS A 153 4.52 1.51 16.73
N ARG A 154 4.07 2.17 15.66
CA ARG A 154 2.74 2.81 15.59
C ARG A 154 2.01 2.45 14.30
N LEU A 155 0.86 1.80 14.43
CA LEU A 155 0.01 1.38 13.32
C LEU A 155 -1.34 2.07 13.41
N THR A 156 -1.70 2.84 12.37
CA THR A 156 -3.04 3.38 12.17
C THR A 156 -3.60 2.82 10.88
N ASN A 157 -4.71 2.10 10.97
CA ASN A 157 -5.41 1.55 9.82
C ASN A 157 -6.86 2.03 9.79
N THR A 158 -7.25 2.70 8.72
CA THR A 158 -8.62 3.18 8.50
C THR A 158 -9.18 2.57 7.23
N LYS A 159 -10.31 1.85 7.32
CA LYS A 159 -10.95 1.20 6.17
C LYS A 159 -12.43 1.58 6.09
N LYS A 160 -12.89 1.93 4.89
CA LYS A 160 -14.31 1.97 4.50
C LYS A 160 -14.53 0.95 3.39
N MET A 161 -15.34 -0.09 3.60
CA MET A 161 -15.48 -1.17 2.61
C MET A 161 -16.85 -1.84 2.52
N ASN A 162 -17.23 -2.33 1.35
CA ASN A 162 -18.57 -2.96 1.18
C ASN A 162 -18.55 -4.46 1.49
N LYS A 163 -17.59 -5.25 0.98
CA LYS A 163 -17.57 -6.71 1.19
C LYS A 163 -16.63 -7.18 2.31
N ASN A 164 -15.39 -7.60 1.99
CA ASN A 164 -14.59 -8.45 2.89
C ASN A 164 -13.27 -7.82 3.32
N CYS A 165 -12.92 -8.03 4.59
CA CYS A 165 -11.72 -7.48 5.22
C CYS A 165 -10.99 -8.48 6.10
N HIS A 166 -9.74 -8.77 5.77
CA HIS A 166 -8.80 -9.42 6.68
C HIS A 166 -7.76 -8.40 7.14
N PHE A 167 -7.58 -8.32 8.45
CA PHE A 167 -6.57 -7.51 9.09
C PHE A 167 -5.81 -8.37 10.10
N GLN A 168 -4.49 -8.43 9.95
CA GLN A 168 -3.60 -9.10 10.88
C GLN A 168 -2.45 -8.17 11.29
N ALA A 169 -2.22 -8.05 12.59
CA ALA A 169 -1.05 -7.40 13.17
C ALA A 169 -0.37 -8.34 14.16
N LYS A 170 0.94 -8.62 14.00
CA LYS A 170 1.65 -9.54 14.91
C LYS A 170 2.18 -8.83 16.15
N MET A 171 3.21 -7.99 16.01
CA MET A 171 3.87 -7.26 17.09
C MET A 171 3.69 -5.76 16.91
N THR A 172 2.94 -5.10 17.80
CA THR A 172 2.69 -3.67 17.69
C THR A 172 2.74 -2.95 19.04
N LYS A 173 3.47 -1.83 19.17
CA LYS A 173 3.42 -1.05 20.43
C LYS A 173 2.10 -0.29 20.57
N ARG A 174 1.64 0.41 19.53
CA ARG A 174 0.33 1.10 19.51
C ARG A 174 -0.41 0.80 18.20
N LEU A 175 -1.59 0.21 18.31
CA LEU A 175 -2.45 -0.14 17.18
C LEU A 175 -3.79 0.59 17.28
N ARG A 176 -4.08 1.46 16.31
CA ARG A 176 -5.42 2.04 16.11
C ARG A 176 -6.02 1.50 14.82
N ASN A 177 -7.13 0.79 14.92
CA ASN A 177 -7.85 0.26 13.78
C ASN A 177 -9.29 0.78 13.75
N THR A 178 -9.67 1.48 12.68
CA THR A 178 -11.02 2.02 12.49
C THR A 178 -11.61 1.44 11.22
N LYS A 179 -12.77 0.79 11.31
CA LYS A 179 -13.45 0.15 10.17
C LYS A 179 -14.91 0.59 10.09
N LYS A 180 -15.36 0.98 8.91
CA LYS A 180 -16.79 1.08 8.54
C LYS A 180 -17.06 0.08 7.41
N MET A 181 -17.91 -0.93 7.62
CA MET A 181 -18.09 -1.98 6.61
C MET A 181 -19.48 -2.60 6.52
N ASN A 182 -19.90 -3.03 5.34
CA ASN A 182 -21.26 -3.58 5.17
C ASN A 182 -21.32 -5.10 5.44
N LYS A 183 -20.36 -5.91 4.97
CA LYS A 183 -20.40 -7.38 5.12
C LYS A 183 -19.44 -7.92 6.19
N ASN A 184 -18.25 -8.41 5.82
CA ASN A 184 -17.47 -9.33 6.67
C ASN A 184 -16.12 -8.76 7.11
N CYS A 185 -15.78 -9.01 8.38
CA CYS A 185 -14.56 -8.50 9.02
C CYS A 185 -13.84 -9.55 9.85
N HIS A 186 -12.62 -9.90 9.47
CA HIS A 186 -11.67 -10.59 10.34
C HIS A 186 -10.60 -9.60 10.83
N PHE A 187 -10.41 -9.57 12.14
CA PHE A 187 -9.37 -8.79 12.80
C PHE A 187 -8.62 -9.70 13.77
N GLN A 188 -7.30 -9.77 13.61
CA GLN A 188 -6.42 -10.48 14.52
C GLN A 188 -5.25 -9.58 14.94
N ALA A 189 -5.02 -9.46 16.24
CA ALA A 189 -3.82 -8.88 16.84
C ALA A 189 -3.18 -9.89 17.81
N LYS A 190 -1.86 -10.10 17.77
CA LYS A 190 -1.21 -11.14 18.61
C LYS A 190 -0.44 -10.63 19.82
N MET A 191 0.37 -9.59 19.67
CA MET A 191 1.19 -9.01 20.74
C MET A 191 1.12 -7.49 20.63
N THR A 192 0.29 -6.87 21.48
CA THR A 192 0.04 -5.44 21.38
C THR A 192 0.06 -4.74 22.73
N LYS A 193 0.94 -3.73 22.92
CA LYS A 193 0.92 -2.99 24.21
C LYS A 193 -0.34 -2.15 24.38
N ARG A 194 -0.80 -1.46 23.33
CA ARG A 194 -2.06 -0.69 23.34
C ARG A 194 -2.83 -0.89 22.04
N LEU A 195 -4.06 -1.40 22.16
CA LEU A 195 -4.96 -1.65 21.04
C LEU A 195 -6.24 -0.83 21.19
N THR A 196 -6.50 0.04 20.20
CA THR A 196 -7.80 0.70 20.03
C THR A 196 -8.43 0.20 18.74
N ASN A 197 -9.60 -0.42 18.86
CA ASN A 197 -10.37 -0.90 17.73
C ASN A 197 -11.77 -0.28 17.71
N THR A 198 -12.11 0.43 16.64
CA THR A 198 -13.43 1.04 16.45
C THR A 198 -14.08 0.46 15.19
N LYS A 199 -15.26 -0.15 15.32
CA LYS A 199 -15.97 -0.80 14.21
C LYS A 199 -17.41 -0.28 14.10
N LYS A 200 -17.84 0.09 12.89
CA LYS A 200 -19.26 0.24 12.53
C LYS A 200 -19.57 -0.75 11.41
N MET A 201 -20.47 -1.72 11.62
CA MET A 201 -20.71 -2.78 10.61
C MET A 201 -22.15 -3.29 10.53
N ASN A 202 -22.58 -3.75 9.36
CA ASN A 202 -23.97 -4.22 9.17
C ASN A 202 -24.14 -5.74 9.34
N LYS A 203 -23.14 -6.56 8.96
CA LYS A 203 -23.22 -8.04 9.06
C LYS A 203 -22.21 -8.63 10.05
N ASN A 204 -21.17 -9.32 9.59
CA ASN A 204 -20.42 -10.25 10.44
C ASN A 204 -19.04 -9.73 10.87
N CYS A 205 -18.65 -10.02 12.11
CA CYS A 205 -17.23 -9.94 12.49
C CYS A 205 -16.67 -11.09 13.31
N HIS A 206 -15.37 -11.30 13.10
CA HIS A 206 -14.48 -11.97 14.02
C HIS A 206 -13.42 -10.96 14.47
N PHE A 207 -13.26 -10.84 15.78
CA PHE A 207 -12.15 -10.16 16.43
C PHE A 207 -11.35 -11.20 17.20
N GLN A 208 -10.05 -10.94 17.37
CA GLN A 208 -9.20 -11.72 18.25
C GLN A 208 -8.02 -10.82 18.62
N ALA A 209 -7.76 -10.67 19.92
CA ALA A 209 -6.60 -9.97 20.45
C ALA A 209 -5.92 -10.85 21.50
N LYS A 210 -4.75 -11.41 21.16
CA LYS A 210 -3.90 -12.13 22.12
C LYS A 210 -2.89 -11.16 22.76
N MET A 211 -2.39 -11.49 23.95
CA MET A 211 -1.32 -10.78 24.69
C MET A 211 -1.37 -9.26 24.52
N THR A 212 -2.48 -8.66 24.97
CA THR A 212 -2.72 -7.22 24.84
C THR A 212 -2.78 -6.57 26.21
N LYS A 213 -1.84 -5.66 26.52
CA LYS A 213 -1.79 -5.02 27.85
C LYS A 213 -2.93 -4.04 28.10
N ARG A 214 -3.37 -3.31 27.07
CA ARG A 214 -4.51 -2.38 27.16
C ARG A 214 -5.34 -2.46 25.89
N LEU A 215 -6.62 -2.75 26.03
CA LEU A 215 -7.58 -2.90 24.94
C LEU A 215 -8.73 -1.91 25.13
N THR A 216 -9.00 -1.13 24.09
CA THR A 216 -10.23 -0.34 23.95
C THR A 216 -10.94 -0.80 22.68
N ASN A 217 -12.17 -1.26 22.80
CA ASN A 217 -12.93 -1.79 21.68
C ASN A 217 -14.33 -1.17 21.64
N THR A 218 -14.60 -0.33 20.64
CA THR A 218 -15.89 0.35 20.46
C THR A 218 -16.57 -0.17 19.22
N LYS A 219 -17.87 -0.46 19.32
CA LYS A 219 -18.59 -1.15 18.26
C LYS A 219 -20.02 -0.66 18.13
N LYS A 220 -20.46 -0.46 16.88
CA LYS A 220 -21.87 -0.29 16.50
C LYS A 220 -22.17 -1.31 15.41
N MET A 221 -23.19 -2.15 15.59
CA MET A 221 -23.53 -3.17 14.61
C MET A 221 -25.01 -3.49 14.52
N ASN A 222 -25.41 -4.06 13.37
CA ASN A 222 -26.76 -4.58 13.16
C ASN A 222 -26.86 -6.12 13.31
N LYS A 223 -25.80 -6.90 13.07
CA LYS A 223 -25.82 -8.39 13.17
C LYS A 223 -24.50 -8.99 13.71
N ASN A 224 -24.52 -10.27 14.11
CA ASN A 224 -23.51 -11.14 14.75
C ASN A 224 -22.02 -10.73 14.78
N CYS A 225 -21.35 -11.01 15.90
CA CYS A 225 -19.89 -10.99 15.97
C CYS A 225 -19.30 -11.85 17.08
N HIS A 226 -18.21 -12.53 16.75
CA HIS A 226 -17.38 -13.31 17.66
C HIS A 226 -16.11 -12.52 18.04
N PHE A 227 -15.67 -12.66 19.29
CA PHE A 227 -14.59 -11.87 19.89
C PHE A 227 -13.47 -12.71 20.46
#